data_AF-A0A3D2UX73-F1
#
_entry.id   AF-A0A3D2UX73-F1
#
_cell.length_a   1.000
_cell.length_b   1.000
_cell.length_c   1.000
_cell.angle_alpha   90.00
_cell.angle_beta   90.00
_cell.angle_gamma   90.00
#
_symmetry.space_group_name_H-M   'P 1'
#
loop_
_entity.id
_entity.type
_entity.pdbx_description
1 polymer ?
#
loop_
_entity_poly.entity_id
_entity_poly.type
_entity_poly.pdbx_seq_one_letter_code
_entity_poly.pdbx_strand_id
1 'polypeptide(L)' 'MHEVKVYDSSGKLKKVISVKALTKRSDQQINSPSLYIKKGRKAKPSVKVLDKDLKSAQA' A
#
# COMPACT_ATOMS: atom_id res chain seq x y z
N MET A 1 -12.64 -13.47 -23.55
CA MET A 1 -12.41 -12.62 -22.36
C MET A 1 -11.33 -13.27 -21.52
N HIS A 2 -10.32 -12.54 -21.03
CA HIS A 2 -9.27 -13.11 -20.17
C HIS A 2 -9.67 -13.00 -18.70
N GLU A 3 -9.66 -14.14 -18.02
CA GLU A 3 -10.01 -14.26 -16.60
C GLU A 3 -8.76 -14.46 -15.74
N VAL A 4 -8.83 -14.00 -14.49
CA VAL A 4 -7.77 -14.08 -13.50
C VAL A 4 -8.31 -14.70 -12.22
N LYS A 5 -7.63 -15.74 -11.73
CA LYS A 5 -7.91 -16.38 -10.44
C LYS A 5 -7.23 -15.60 -9.32
N VAL A 6 -8.00 -15.19 -8.32
CA VAL A 6 -7.51 -14.50 -7.12
C VAL A 6 -7.56 -15.48 -5.96
N TYR A 7 -6.41 -15.68 -5.33
CA TYR A 7 -6.24 -16.55 -4.18
C TYR A 7 -6.17 -15.72 -2.89
N ASP A 8 -6.54 -16.32 -1.76
CA ASP A 8 -6.28 -15.74 -0.45
C ASP A 8 -4.84 -16.00 0.04
N SER A 9 -4.50 -15.52 1.24
CA SER A 9 -3.19 -15.73 1.83
C SER A 9 -2.88 -17.19 2.16
N SER A 10 -3.90 -18.06 2.21
CA SER A 10 -3.77 -19.49 2.44
C SER A 10 -3.66 -20.29 1.14
N GLY A 11 -3.67 -19.61 -0.02
CA GLY A 11 -3.61 -20.24 -1.34
C GLY A 11 -4.93 -20.83 -1.83
N LYS A 12 -6.05 -20.59 -1.14
CA LYS A 12 -7.37 -21.07 -1.58
C LYS A 12 -7.95 -20.09 -2.60
N LEU A 13 -8.59 -20.64 -3.65
CA LEU A 13 -9.27 -19.83 -4.65
C LEU A 13 -10.38 -19.03 -3.97
N LYS A 14 -10.27 -17.70 -4.02
CA LYS A 14 -11.21 -16.79 -3.39
C LYS A 14 -12.24 -16.27 -4.38
N LYS A 15 -11.81 -15.93 -5.60
CA LYS A 15 -12.69 -15.46 -6.69
C LYS A 15 -12.00 -15.52 -8.05
N VAL A 16 -12.79 -15.51 -9.12
CA VAL A 16 -12.33 -15.29 -10.49
C VAL A 16 -12.82 -13.92 -10.95
N ILE A 17 -11.94 -13.11 -11.55
CA ILE A 17 -12.24 -11.75 -12.00
C ILE A 17 -11.73 -11.54 -13.42
N SER A 18 -12.20 -10.50 -14.12
CA SER A 18 -11.59 -10.10 -15.38
C SER A 18 -10.26 -9.37 -15.17
N VAL A 19 -9.37 -9.40 -16.17
CA VAL A 19 -8.12 -8.62 -16.16
C VAL A 19 -8.39 -7.13 -15.93
N LYS A 20 -9.43 -6.57 -16.56
CA LYS A 20 -9.82 -5.16 -16.39
C LYS A 20 -10.12 -4.81 -14.93
N ALA A 21 -10.80 -5.71 -14.21
CA ALA A 21 -11.09 -5.51 -12.79
C ALA A 21 -9.83 -5.58 -11.91
N LEU A 22 -8.85 -6.41 -12.28
CA LEU A 22 -7.56 -6.46 -11.60
C LEU A 22 -6.80 -5.14 -11.76
N THR A 23 -6.66 -4.66 -13.00
CA THR A 23 -5.95 -3.41 -13.31
C THR A 23 -6.58 -2.23 -12.57
N LYS A 24 -7.91 -2.07 -12.63
CA LYS A 24 -8.62 -1.01 -11.91
C LYS A 24 -8.32 -1.00 -10.41
N ARG A 25 -8.22 -2.18 -9.79
CA ARG A 25 -7.89 -2.30 -8.36
C ARG A 25 -6.44 -1.89 -8.08
N SER A 26 -5.51 -2.24 -8.96
CA SER A 26 -4.11 -1.80 -8.87
C SER A 26 -4.01 -0.28 -8.94
N ASP A 27 -4.70 0.32 -9.90
CA ASP A 27 -4.73 1.78 -10.07
C ASP A 27 -5.31 2.48 -8.84
N GLN A 28 -6.37 1.93 -8.24
CA GLN A 28 -6.94 2.46 -6.99
C GLN A 28 -5.98 2.34 -5.81
N GLN A 29 -5.20 1.27 -5.72
CA GLN A 29 -4.19 1.12 -4.67
C GLN A 29 -3.05 2.13 -4.81
N ILE A 30 -2.67 2.47 -6.06
CA ILE A 30 -1.62 3.45 -6.36
C ILE A 30 -2.13 4.88 -6.12
N ASN A 31 -3.31 5.21 -6.64
CA ASN A 31 -3.86 6.58 -6.60
C ASN A 31 -4.48 6.94 -5.25
N SER A 32 -5.06 5.95 -4.55
CA SER A 32 -5.76 6.15 -3.27
C SER A 32 -5.37 5.08 -2.24
N PRO A 33 -4.08 5.00 -1.86
CA PRO A 33 -3.57 3.94 -0.98
C PRO A 33 -4.27 3.93 0.39
N SER A 34 -4.75 5.09 0.87
CA SER A 34 -5.46 5.25 2.14
C SER A 34 -6.70 4.35 2.27
N LEU A 35 -7.39 4.05 1.17
CA LEU A 35 -8.58 3.19 1.16
C LEU A 35 -8.25 1.70 1.44
N TYR A 36 -6.99 1.30 1.27
CA TYR A 36 -6.55 -0.09 1.39
C TYR A 36 -5.72 -0.34 2.65
N ILE A 37 -5.41 0.70 3.43
CA ILE A 37 -4.76 0.56 4.72
C ILE A 37 -5.77 -0.04 5.71
N LYS A 38 -5.44 -1.17 6.33
CA LYS A 38 -6.26 -1.77 7.40
C LYS A 38 -6.44 -0.74 8.53
N LYS A 39 -7.69 -0.48 8.94
CA LYS A 39 -8.00 0.34 10.12
C LYS A 39 -7.17 -0.15 11.31
N GLY A 40 -6.42 0.75 11.94
CA GLY A 40 -5.53 0.44 13.07
C GLY A 40 -4.04 0.33 12.71
N ARG A 41 -3.66 0.17 11.42
CA ARG A 41 -2.27 0.43 11.01
C ARG A 41 -2.07 1.94 10.89
N LYS A 42 -1.64 2.57 11.99
CA LYS A 42 -0.99 3.88 11.90
C LYS A 42 0.18 3.71 10.93
N ALA A 43 0.19 4.45 9.81
CA ALA A 43 1.38 4.52 8.97
C ALA A 43 2.53 4.91 9.91
N LYS A 44 3.51 4.01 10.11
CA LYS A 44 4.71 4.39 10.83
C LYS A 44 5.33 5.50 9.97
N PRO A 45 5.57 6.72 10.50
CA PRO A 45 6.28 7.71 9.74
C PRO A 45 7.61 7.09 9.35
N SER A 46 7.82 6.93 8.04
CA SER A 46 9.11 6.54 7.50
C SER A 46 10.07 7.65 7.89
N VAL A 47 10.96 7.35 8.83
CA VAL A 47 12.08 8.19 9.26
C VAL A 47 11.64 9.41 10.07
N LYS A 48 11.84 9.33 11.39
CA LYS A 48 12.21 10.53 12.15
C LYS A 48 13.60 10.89 11.64
N VAL A 49 13.71 11.90 10.79
CA VAL A 49 15.01 12.52 10.51
C VAL A 49 15.50 12.96 11.89
N LEU A 50 16.64 12.42 12.31
CA LEU A 50 17.22 12.68 13.61
C LEU A 50 17.60 14.17 13.62
N ASP A 51 16.85 15.00 14.33
CA ASP A 51 17.22 16.37 14.64
C ASP A 51 18.54 16.37 15.43
N LYS A 52 19.70 16.41 14.75
CA LYS A 52 21.00 16.55 15.44
C LYS A 52 22.00 17.55 14.86
N ASP A 53 21.76 18.20 13.72
CA ASP A 53 22.82 18.99 13.07
C ASP A 53 22.47 20.46 12.78
N LEU A 54 21.70 21.15 13.63
CA LEU A 54 21.48 22.61 13.53
C LEU A 54 21.81 23.40 14.80
N LYS A 55 22.83 22.97 15.56
CA LYS A 55 23.33 23.78 16.68
C LYS A 55 24.85 23.69 16.88
N SER A 56 25.60 24.14 15.87
CA SER A 56 27.00 24.55 16.05
C SER A 56 27.43 25.50 14.95
N ALA A 57 26.95 26.74 14.98
CA ALA A 57 27.52 27.84 14.20
C ALA A 57 27.18 29.21 14.82
N GLN A 58 27.40 29.37 16.13
CA GLN A 58 27.60 30.68 16.76
C GLN A 58 28.61 30.49 17.90
N ALA A 59 29.86 30.80 17.60
CA ALA A 59 30.92 31.11 18.55
C ALA A 59 31.62 32.37 18.01
#